data_AF-G0V371-F1
#
_entry.id   AF-G0V371-F1
#
_cell.length_a   1.000
_cell.length_b   1.000
_cell.length_c   1.000
_cell.angle_alpha   90.00
_cell.angle_beta   90.00
_cell.angle_gamma   90.00
#
_symmetry.space_group_name_H-M   'P 1'
#
loop_
_entity.id
_entity.type
_entity.pdbx_description
1 polymer ?
#
loop_
_entity_poly.entity_id
_entity_poly.type
_entity_poly.pdbx_seq_one_letter_code
_entity_poly.pdbx_strand_id
1 'polypeptide(L)'
;MRFRDIFIVCVAIAFCMFGWYQEDGLAVWSGIRIHIPDSEAQRYVIPKPVVVDMKGDGHPVILTSTSYGILEMFRTHFTIGNAESSFVPIEPSALKIFSSRITGIAAGKLEKNGEYSIFVTTGDFRLYRLSSDNFSEIWNVPFHDVLSSSYHTSISVLTERIYEGDEGRLLRRRCRANETRLT
;
A
#
# COMPACT_ATOMS: atom_id res chain seq x y z
N MET A 1 2.03 2.49 51.72
CA MET A 1 1.81 3.38 50.56
C MET A 1 0.61 4.25 50.86
N ARG A 2 0.71 5.58 50.74
CA ARG A 2 -0.44 6.46 51.00
C ARG A 2 -1.37 6.43 49.78
N PHE A 3 -2.68 6.58 49.99
CA PHE A 3 -3.69 6.55 48.91
C PHE A 3 -3.36 7.49 47.73
N ARG A 4 -2.70 8.61 48.02
CA ARG A 4 -2.19 9.57 47.03
C ARG A 4 -1.21 8.94 46.03
N ASP A 5 -0.32 8.06 46.49
CA ASP A 5 0.72 7.49 45.64
C ASP A 5 0.12 6.45 44.68
N ILE A 6 -0.90 5.71 45.14
CA ILE A 6 -1.67 4.77 44.31
C ILE A 6 -2.44 5.52 43.22
N PHE A 7 -3.06 6.66 43.57
CA PHE A 7 -3.81 7.46 42.60
C PHE A 7 -2.91 8.01 41.48
N ILE A 8 -1.72 8.50 41.81
CA ILE A 8 -0.76 9.01 40.83
C ILE A 8 -0.32 7.90 39.86
N VAL A 9 -0.05 6.69 40.38
CA VAL A 9 0.33 5.54 39.55
C VAL A 9 -0.82 5.12 38.63
N CYS A 10 -2.05 5.06 39.12
CA CYS A 10 -3.22 4.73 38.28
C CYS A 10 -3.45 5.76 37.17
N VAL A 11 -3.29 7.05 37.46
CA VAL A 11 -3.42 8.12 36.46
C VAL A 11 -2.31 8.01 35.41
N ALA A 12 -1.07 7.77 35.81
CA ALA A 12 0.05 7.57 34.87
C ALA A 12 -0.18 6.36 33.95
N ILE A 13 -0.66 5.24 34.49
CA ILE A 13 -1.00 4.05 33.70
C ILE A 13 -2.13 4.34 32.70
N ALA A 14 -3.16 5.08 33.12
CA ALA A 14 -4.25 5.49 32.21
C ALA A 14 -3.72 6.37 31.07
N PHE A 15 -2.88 7.38 31.36
CA PHE A 15 -2.28 8.22 30.33
C PHE A 15 -1.31 7.45 29.42
N CYS A 16 -0.57 6.46 29.92
CA CYS A 16 0.24 5.59 29.07
C CYS A 16 -0.63 4.72 28.15
N MET A 17 -1.75 4.19 28.63
CA MET A 17 -2.68 3.43 27.80
C MET A 17 -3.39 4.31 26.75
N PHE A 18 -3.85 5.50 27.12
CA PHE A 18 -4.48 6.44 26.18
C PHE A 18 -3.47 7.05 25.20
N GLY A 19 -2.24 7.32 25.64
CA GLY A 19 -1.15 7.81 24.80
C GLY A 19 -0.71 6.78 23.76
N TRP A 20 -0.59 5.51 24.13
CA TRP A 20 -0.32 4.43 23.17
C TRP A 20 -1.49 4.13 22.23
N TYR A 21 -2.73 4.32 22.67
CA TYR A 21 -3.88 4.14 21.79
C TYR A 21 -3.93 5.16 20.64
N GLN A 22 -3.30 6.33 20.80
CA GLN A 22 -3.25 7.36 19.76
C GLN A 22 -2.16 7.14 18.69
N GLU A 23 -1.16 6.29 18.93
CA GLU A 23 -0.02 6.14 18.00
C GLU A 23 -0.26 5.07 16.91
N ASP A 24 -1.22 4.16 17.07
CA ASP A 24 -1.50 3.06 16.11
C ASP A 24 -2.90 3.14 15.45
N GLY A 25 -3.49 4.34 15.40
CA GLY A 25 -4.90 4.54 15.08
C GLY A 25 -5.22 5.13 13.72
N LEU A 26 -4.57 4.74 12.61
CA LEU A 26 -5.14 5.00 11.27
C LEU A 26 -6.13 3.88 10.90
N ALA A 27 -7.16 3.72 11.74
CA ALA A 27 -8.31 2.90 11.42
C ALA A 27 -9.18 3.67 10.43
N VAL A 28 -8.99 3.43 9.13
CA VAL A 28 -10.01 3.79 8.13
C VAL A 28 -11.22 2.89 8.38
N TRP A 29 -12.11 3.35 9.25
CA TRP A 29 -13.37 2.70 9.62
C TRP A 29 -14.49 3.16 8.68
N SER A 30 -14.30 2.95 7.38
CA SER A 30 -15.42 2.89 6.44
C SER A 30 -15.19 1.73 5.48
N GLY A 31 -16.12 0.77 5.49
CA GLY A 31 -16.02 -0.43 4.68
C GLY A 31 -16.22 -0.08 3.21
N ILE A 32 -15.14 0.00 2.44
CA ILE A 32 -15.21 0.05 0.98
C ILE A 32 -15.16 -1.39 0.45
N ARG A 33 -16.10 -1.75 -0.43
CA ARG A 33 -16.06 -3.04 -1.14
C ARG A 33 -15.69 -2.80 -2.60
N ILE A 34 -14.51 -3.25 -2.98
CA ILE A 34 -14.08 -3.30 -4.38
C ILE A 34 -14.46 -4.67 -4.92
N HIS A 35 -15.29 -4.69 -5.97
CA HIS A 35 -15.66 -5.93 -6.62
C HIS A 35 -14.48 -6.47 -7.44
N ILE A 36 -14.20 -7.77 -7.34
CA ILE A 36 -13.16 -8.45 -8.11
C ILE A 36 -13.88 -9.32 -9.15
N PRO A 37 -14.12 -8.80 -10.36
CA PRO A 37 -14.89 -9.51 -11.39
C PRO A 37 -14.09 -10.66 -12.03
N ASP A 38 -12.76 -10.59 -11.98
CA ASP A 38 -11.89 -11.50 -12.72
C ASP A 38 -11.57 -12.77 -11.92
N SER A 39 -12.06 -13.91 -12.43
CA SER A 39 -11.80 -15.22 -11.84
C SER A 39 -10.33 -15.65 -11.88
N GLU A 40 -9.53 -15.12 -12.82
CA GLU A 40 -8.09 -15.34 -12.82
C GLU A 40 -7.42 -14.54 -11.70
N ALA A 41 -7.80 -13.28 -11.51
CA ALA A 41 -7.35 -12.47 -10.37
C ALA A 41 -7.73 -13.09 -9.02
N GLN A 42 -8.82 -13.87 -8.94
CA GLN A 42 -9.18 -14.66 -7.74
C GLN A 42 -8.32 -15.93 -7.57
N ARG A 43 -7.82 -16.52 -8.67
CA ARG A 43 -6.90 -17.68 -8.62
C ARG A 43 -5.50 -17.27 -8.20
N TYR A 44 -5.08 -16.05 -8.53
CA TYR A 44 -3.81 -15.49 -8.13
C TYR A 44 -3.96 -14.68 -6.84
N VAL A 45 -2.91 -14.59 -6.03
CA VAL A 45 -3.00 -13.78 -4.82
C VAL A 45 -2.87 -12.31 -5.21
N ILE A 46 -3.93 -11.53 -4.96
CA ILE A 46 -4.00 -10.11 -5.28
C ILE A 46 -2.86 -9.37 -4.56
N PRO A 47 -2.05 -8.54 -5.27
CA PRO A 47 -0.98 -7.78 -4.64
C PRO A 47 -1.55 -6.86 -3.56
N LYS A 48 -0.80 -6.68 -2.48
CA LYS A 48 -1.22 -5.83 -1.37
C LYS A 48 -1.62 -4.42 -1.89
N PRO A 49 -2.85 -3.95 -1.64
CA PRO A 49 -3.27 -2.63 -2.06
C PRO A 49 -2.49 -1.55 -1.32
N VAL A 50 -2.35 -0.38 -1.96
CA VAL A 50 -1.64 0.78 -1.40
C VAL A 50 -2.64 1.91 -1.21
N VAL A 51 -2.70 2.45 0.00
CA VAL A 51 -3.47 3.66 0.32
C VAL A 51 -2.50 4.82 0.39
N VAL A 52 -2.73 5.86 -0.42
CA VAL A 52 -1.83 7.01 -0.48
C VAL A 52 -2.60 8.28 -0.79
N ASP A 53 -2.27 9.37 -0.12
CA ASP A 53 -2.67 10.72 -0.52
C ASP A 53 -1.55 11.31 -1.40
N MET A 54 -1.75 11.27 -2.71
CA MET A 54 -0.77 11.72 -3.70
C MET A 54 -0.64 13.24 -3.75
N LYS A 55 -1.69 13.97 -3.37
CA LYS A 55 -1.74 15.44 -3.48
C LYS A 55 -1.47 16.13 -2.15
N GLY A 56 -1.56 15.40 -1.04
CA GLY A 56 -1.46 15.98 0.31
C GLY A 56 -2.67 16.83 0.66
N ASP A 57 -3.82 16.60 0.01
CA ASP A 57 -5.06 17.35 0.20
C ASP A 57 -5.99 16.71 1.25
N GLY A 58 -5.56 15.60 1.87
CA GLY A 58 -6.36 14.84 2.83
C GLY A 58 -7.34 13.86 2.16
N HIS A 59 -7.25 13.65 0.84
CA HIS A 59 -8.12 12.75 0.10
C HIS A 59 -7.33 11.54 -0.43
N PRO A 60 -7.13 10.49 0.39
CA PRO A 60 -6.39 9.32 -0.05
C PRO A 60 -7.09 8.59 -1.20
N VAL A 61 -6.28 7.87 -1.97
CA VAL A 61 -6.72 6.94 -3.01
C VAL A 61 -6.20 5.54 -2.72
N ILE A 62 -6.95 4.53 -3.15
CA ILE A 62 -6.54 3.13 -3.11
C ILE A 62 -6.01 2.76 -4.48
N LEU A 63 -4.79 2.25 -4.52
CA LEU A 63 -4.20 1.58 -5.66
C LEU A 63 -4.30 0.07 -5.45
N THR A 64 -4.91 -0.63 -6.40
CA THR A 64 -5.00 -2.09 -6.35
C THR A 64 -5.06 -2.67 -7.76
N SER A 65 -5.08 -3.99 -7.84
CA SER A 65 -5.24 -4.74 -9.08
C SER A 65 -6.37 -5.74 -8.89
N THR A 66 -7.56 -5.44 -9.44
CA THR A 66 -8.73 -6.34 -9.34
C THR A 66 -8.81 -7.32 -10.50
N SER A 67 -8.00 -7.12 -11.53
CA SER A 67 -8.00 -7.92 -12.77
C SER A 67 -6.56 -8.17 -13.24
N TYR A 68 -6.36 -9.25 -13.99
CA TYR A 68 -5.05 -9.67 -14.48
C TYR A 68 -4.32 -8.53 -15.21
N GLY A 69 -3.20 -8.07 -14.63
CA GLY A 69 -2.35 -7.05 -15.24
C GLY A 69 -2.95 -5.64 -15.26
N ILE A 70 -4.05 -5.37 -14.55
CA ILE A 70 -4.65 -4.03 -14.51
C ILE A 70 -4.35 -3.37 -13.17
N LEU A 71 -3.75 -2.19 -13.19
CA LEU A 71 -3.64 -1.29 -12.04
C LEU A 71 -4.80 -0.32 -12.06
N GLU A 72 -5.46 -0.14 -10.93
CA GLU A 72 -6.65 0.70 -10.78
C GLU A 72 -6.51 1.66 -9.60
N MET A 73 -7.04 2.88 -9.78
CA MET A 73 -7.13 3.90 -8.73
C MET A 73 -8.58 4.13 -8.29
N PHE A 74 -8.87 3.92 -7.01
CA PHE A 74 -10.17 4.19 -6.41
C PHE A 74 -10.07 5.37 -5.47
N ARG A 75 -10.92 6.37 -5.67
CA ARG A 75 -11.01 7.55 -4.79
C ARG A 75 -11.87 7.22 -3.58
N THR A 76 -11.33 7.40 -2.37
CA THR A 76 -12.05 7.05 -1.12
C THR A 76 -12.83 8.22 -0.52
N HIS A 77 -12.60 9.45 -0.98
CA HIS A 77 -13.27 10.64 -0.44
C HIS A 77 -14.77 10.71 -0.78
N PHE A 78 -15.23 9.99 -1.80
CA PHE A 78 -16.64 9.94 -2.17
C PHE A 78 -17.46 8.97 -1.31
N THR A 79 -16.82 8.15 -0.46
CA THR A 79 -17.50 7.18 0.40
C THR A 79 -17.69 7.65 1.84
N ILE A 80 -17.66 8.97 2.08
CA ILE A 80 -18.07 9.57 3.36
C ILE A 80 -19.61 9.56 3.39
N GLY A 81 -20.17 8.38 3.63
CA GLY A 81 -21.60 8.14 3.81
C GLY A 81 -21.83 7.49 5.17
N ASN A 82 -22.78 8.03 5.93
CA ASN A 82 -23.17 7.54 7.24
C ASN A 82 -23.91 6.20 7.08
N ALA A 83 -23.20 5.09 7.03
CA ALA A 83 -23.84 3.79 6.99
C ALA A 83 -22.92 2.71 7.56
N GLU A 84 -23.19 2.36 8.82
CA GLU A 84 -22.70 1.15 9.49
C GLU A 84 -23.12 -0.16 8.75
N SER A 85 -23.86 -0.06 7.64
CA SER A 85 -24.47 -1.21 6.94
C SER A 85 -24.45 -1.18 5.41
N SER A 86 -23.96 -0.12 4.74
CA SER A 86 -23.95 -0.07 3.27
C SER A 86 -22.56 0.11 2.68
N PHE A 87 -22.08 -0.90 1.96
CA PHE A 87 -20.88 -0.80 1.13
C PHE A 87 -21.25 -0.07 -0.17
N VAL A 88 -20.61 1.06 -0.45
CA VAL A 88 -20.77 1.75 -1.74
C VAL A 88 -19.81 1.11 -2.75
N PRO A 89 -20.29 0.54 -3.87
CA PRO A 89 -19.41 0.11 -4.95
C PRO A 89 -18.77 1.34 -5.58
N ILE A 90 -17.44 1.35 -5.70
CA ILE A 90 -16.68 2.45 -6.30
C ILE A 90 -16.12 1.97 -7.64
N GLU A 91 -16.25 2.79 -8.67
CA GLU A 91 -15.60 2.58 -9.96
C GLU A 91 -14.17 3.16 -9.97
N PRO A 92 -13.24 2.55 -10.74
CA PRO A 92 -11.88 3.07 -10.84
C PRO A 92 -11.86 4.42 -11.56
N SER A 93 -11.23 5.41 -10.94
CA SER A 93 -11.05 6.75 -11.51
C SER A 93 -9.94 6.84 -12.55
N ALA A 94 -9.01 5.90 -12.53
CA ALA A 94 -7.91 5.75 -13.49
C ALA A 94 -7.49 4.29 -13.55
N LEU A 95 -7.02 3.84 -14.71
CA LEU A 95 -6.51 2.49 -14.91
C LEU A 95 -5.29 2.46 -15.83
N LYS A 96 -4.43 1.46 -15.63
CA LYS A 96 -3.28 1.16 -16.49
C LYS A 96 -3.18 -0.34 -16.70
N ILE A 97 -3.04 -0.73 -17.96
CA ILE A 97 -2.96 -2.14 -18.37
C ILE A 97 -1.49 -2.52 -18.61
N PHE A 98 -1.11 -3.68 -18.10
CA PHE A 98 0.17 -4.34 -18.27
C PHE A 98 -0.04 -5.68 -18.98
N SER A 99 0.97 -6.10 -19.75
CA SER A 99 0.94 -7.39 -20.46
C SER A 99 1.12 -8.59 -19.53
N SER A 100 1.50 -8.36 -18.27
CA SER A 100 1.79 -9.38 -17.27
C SER A 100 1.11 -9.03 -15.95
N ARG A 101 0.86 -10.05 -15.11
CA ARG A 101 0.21 -9.87 -13.80
C ARG A 101 0.99 -8.88 -12.93
N ILE A 102 0.29 -8.09 -12.14
CA ILE A 102 0.93 -7.24 -11.13
C ILE A 102 1.24 -8.09 -9.90
N THR A 103 2.50 -8.09 -9.46
CA THR A 103 2.96 -8.85 -8.28
C THR A 103 3.23 -7.96 -7.06
N GLY A 104 3.34 -6.65 -7.25
CA GLY A 104 3.57 -5.69 -6.17
C GLY A 104 3.33 -4.25 -6.61
N ILE A 105 2.84 -3.44 -5.68
CA ILE A 105 2.52 -2.02 -5.87
C ILE A 105 3.16 -1.25 -4.70
N ALA A 106 3.73 -0.09 -4.99
CA ALA A 106 4.11 0.90 -3.99
C ALA A 106 3.87 2.32 -4.51
N ALA A 107 3.72 3.26 -3.60
CA ALA A 107 3.71 4.68 -3.90
C ALA A 107 4.59 5.41 -2.89
N GLY A 108 5.32 6.41 -3.35
CA GLY A 108 6.16 7.21 -2.47
C GLY A 108 6.82 8.36 -3.21
N LYS A 109 7.33 9.32 -2.44
CA LYS A 109 8.14 10.42 -2.97
C LYS A 109 9.60 9.96 -3.03
N LEU A 110 10.30 10.29 -4.12
CA LEU A 110 11.74 10.07 -4.22
C LEU A 110 12.53 11.20 -3.56
N GLU A 111 11.96 12.41 -3.53
CA GLU A 111 12.55 13.60 -2.93
C GLU A 111 11.62 14.16 -1.85
N LYS A 112 12.18 14.84 -0.84
CA LYS A 112 11.41 15.39 0.28
C LYS A 112 10.25 16.28 -0.15
N ASN A 113 10.44 17.08 -1.21
CA ASN A 113 9.44 17.99 -1.77
C ASN A 113 9.00 17.57 -3.19
N GLY A 114 9.37 16.37 -3.63
CA GLY A 114 9.03 15.86 -4.95
C GLY A 114 7.58 15.39 -5.05
N GLU A 115 7.16 15.14 -6.28
CA GLU A 115 5.88 14.50 -6.58
C GLU A 115 5.91 13.02 -6.18
N TYR A 116 4.72 12.47 -5.91
CA TYR A 116 4.59 11.03 -5.69
C TYR A 116 4.88 10.27 -6.98
N SER A 117 5.54 9.14 -6.85
CA SER A 117 5.71 8.18 -7.94
C SER A 117 5.09 6.86 -7.53
N ILE A 118 4.51 6.18 -8.53
CA ILE A 118 3.92 4.86 -8.34
C ILE A 118 4.87 3.83 -8.93
N PHE A 119 5.12 2.78 -8.18
CA PHE A 119 6.00 1.69 -8.58
C PHE A 119 5.19 0.41 -8.69
N VAL A 120 5.33 -0.27 -9.82
CA VAL A 120 4.62 -1.51 -10.12
C VAL A 120 5.62 -2.57 -10.52
N THR A 121 5.52 -3.74 -9.91
CA THR A 121 6.27 -4.92 -10.33
C THR A 121 5.33 -5.92 -10.96
N THR A 122 5.80 -6.56 -12.02
CA THR A 122 5.03 -7.46 -12.87
C THR A 122 5.61 -8.87 -12.87
N GLY A 123 4.82 -9.85 -13.31
CA GLY A 123 5.21 -11.27 -13.32
C GLY A 123 6.30 -11.62 -14.34
N ASP A 124 6.56 -10.75 -15.31
CA ASP A 124 7.67 -10.83 -16.27
C ASP A 124 8.93 -10.10 -15.76
N PHE A 125 8.99 -9.84 -14.45
CA PHE A 125 10.13 -9.26 -13.75
C PHE A 125 10.53 -7.88 -14.26
N ARG A 126 9.54 -7.04 -14.54
CA ARG A 126 9.75 -5.63 -14.84
C ARG A 126 9.25 -4.76 -13.71
N LEU A 127 10.09 -3.78 -13.34
CA LEU A 127 9.73 -2.71 -12.43
C LEU A 127 9.41 -1.47 -13.27
N TYR A 128 8.22 -0.93 -13.06
CA TYR A 128 7.75 0.29 -13.70
C TYR A 128 7.71 1.42 -12.68
N ARG A 129 8.12 2.61 -13.11
CA ARG A 129 7.79 3.87 -12.44
C ARG A 129 6.73 4.58 -13.28
N LEU A 130 5.62 4.92 -12.64
CA LEU A 130 4.52 5.64 -13.25
C LEU A 130 4.36 7.03 -12.60
N SER A 131 3.86 7.97 -13.39
CA SER A 131 3.35 9.24 -12.87
C SER A 131 2.12 9.02 -11.99
N SER A 132 2.03 9.76 -10.89
CA SER A 132 0.86 9.77 -10.02
C SER A 132 -0.39 10.38 -10.68
N ASP A 133 -0.21 11.21 -11.70
CA ASP A 133 -1.32 12.01 -12.26
C ASP A 133 -2.19 11.22 -13.24
N ASN A 134 -1.54 10.39 -14.07
CA ASN A 134 -2.19 9.74 -15.21
C ASN A 134 -1.72 8.30 -15.47
N PHE A 135 -0.90 7.73 -14.57
CA PHE A 135 -0.28 6.41 -14.76
C PHE A 135 0.57 6.30 -16.04
N SER A 136 1.03 7.42 -16.59
CA SER A 136 2.00 7.39 -17.68
C SER A 136 3.28 6.72 -17.19
N GLU A 137 3.88 5.92 -18.07
CA GLU A 137 5.15 5.29 -17.77
C GLU A 137 6.26 6.33 -17.86
N ILE A 138 7.01 6.50 -16.77
CA ILE A 138 8.21 7.34 -16.73
C ILE A 138 9.40 6.51 -17.21
N TRP A 139 9.57 5.33 -16.62
CA TRP A 139 10.55 4.35 -17.04
C TRP A 139 10.13 2.94 -16.62
N ASN A 140 10.78 1.94 -17.23
CA ASN A 140 10.69 0.57 -16.78
C ASN A 140 12.07 -0.10 -16.87
N VAL A 141 12.38 -0.99 -15.92
CA VAL A 141 13.64 -1.74 -15.90
C VAL A 141 13.37 -3.22 -15.66
N PRO A 142 14.01 -4.12 -16.42
CA PRO A 142 13.99 -5.53 -16.09
C PRO A 142 14.82 -5.78 -14.82
N PHE A 143 14.37 -6.69 -13.97
CA PHE A 143 15.15 -7.19 -12.84
C PHE A 143 15.30 -8.71 -12.94
N HIS A 144 16.40 -9.24 -12.41
CA HIS A 144 16.65 -10.67 -12.45
C HIS A 144 15.77 -11.42 -11.46
N ASP A 145 15.15 -12.48 -11.97
CA ASP A 145 14.47 -13.46 -11.16
C ASP A 145 15.45 -14.44 -10.54
N VAL A 146 15.33 -14.67 -9.24
CA VAL A 146 16.04 -15.74 -8.52
C VAL A 146 15.07 -16.87 -8.15
N LEU A 147 13.77 -16.68 -8.35
CA LEU A 147 12.70 -17.57 -7.90
C LEU A 147 11.65 -17.68 -9.01
N SER A 148 11.76 -18.76 -9.79
CA SER A 148 10.95 -19.14 -10.96
C SER A 148 9.42 -19.04 -10.81
N SER A 149 8.91 -18.68 -9.63
CA SER A 149 7.53 -18.34 -9.34
C SER A 149 7.43 -17.29 -8.20
N SER A 150 7.61 -16.01 -8.51
CA SER A 150 7.29 -14.95 -7.55
C SER A 150 5.80 -14.60 -7.64
N TYR A 151 5.01 -15.05 -6.66
CA TYR A 151 3.58 -14.72 -6.53
C TYR A 151 3.35 -13.37 -5.87
N HIS A 152 4.29 -12.92 -5.03
CA HIS A 152 4.23 -11.63 -4.35
C HIS A 152 5.58 -10.92 -4.31
N THR A 153 5.52 -9.62 -4.55
CA THR A 153 6.64 -8.69 -4.43
C THR A 153 6.22 -7.56 -3.49
N SER A 154 7.05 -7.29 -2.49
CA SER A 154 6.93 -6.06 -1.68
C SER A 154 7.93 -5.05 -2.19
N ILE A 155 7.46 -3.84 -2.41
CA ILE A 155 8.26 -2.70 -2.84
C ILE A 155 8.25 -1.70 -1.68
N SER A 156 9.41 -1.10 -1.38
CA SER A 156 9.54 -0.03 -0.40
C SER A 156 10.25 1.14 -1.05
N VAL A 157 9.66 2.33 -0.95
CA VAL A 157 10.23 3.58 -1.48
C VAL A 157 10.87 4.31 -0.31
N LEU A 158 12.18 4.55 -0.39
CA LEU A 158 12.96 5.21 0.65
C LEU A 158 13.67 6.42 0.05
N THR A 159 13.48 7.59 0.66
CA THR A 159 14.11 8.86 0.25
C THR A 159 15.58 8.96 0.64
N GLU A 160 16.07 8.09 1.53
CA GLU A 160 17.23 8.39 2.37
C GLU A 160 18.62 8.08 1.79
N ARG A 161 18.75 7.69 0.51
CA ARG A 161 20.06 7.46 -0.12
C ARG A 161 20.04 7.77 -1.61
N ILE A 162 19.94 9.05 -1.95
CA ILE A 162 20.20 9.53 -3.31
C ILE A 162 21.55 10.26 -3.26
N TYR A 163 22.62 9.56 -3.64
CA TYR A 163 23.87 10.24 -4.02
C TYR A 163 23.71 10.83 -5.42
N GLU A 164 24.50 11.84 -5.78
CA GLU A 164 24.51 12.38 -7.15
C GLU A 164 24.78 11.24 -8.15
N GLY A 165 23.75 10.85 -8.93
CA GLY A 165 23.79 9.72 -9.87
C GLY A 165 23.00 8.46 -9.48
N ASP A 166 22.44 8.36 -8.27
CA ASP A 166 21.61 7.22 -7.86
C ASP A 166 20.14 7.42 -8.30
N GLU A 167 19.70 6.70 -9.34
CA GLU A 167 18.27 6.58 -9.71
C GLU A 167 17.54 5.49 -8.88
N GLY A 168 17.63 5.58 -7.55
CA GLY A 168 16.87 4.72 -6.63
C GLY A 168 17.47 3.33 -6.40
N ARG A 169 17.70 2.99 -5.12
CA ARG A 169 18.21 1.67 -4.73
C ARG A 169 17.07 0.73 -4.37
N LEU A 170 16.94 -0.37 -5.10
CA LEU A 170 15.98 -1.43 -4.80
C LEU A 170 16.47 -2.31 -3.64
N LEU A 171 15.77 -2.27 -2.51
CA LEU A 171 15.99 -3.15 -1.36
C LEU A 171 14.78 -4.09 -1.20
N ARG A 172 14.90 -5.35 -1.64
CA ARG A 172 13.88 -6.39 -1.42
C ARG A 172 14.15 -7.07 -0.08
N ARG A 173 13.26 -6.89 0.90
CA ARG A 173 13.31 -7.61 2.18
C ARG A 173 12.50 -8.92 2.08
N ARG A 174 13.10 -10.04 2.48
CA ARG A 174 12.46 -11.37 2.50
C ARG A 174 11.55 -11.47 3.71
N CYS A 175 10.23 -11.45 3.52
CA CYS A 175 9.29 -11.95 4.53
C CYS A 175 9.21 -13.48 4.36
N ARG A 176 9.97 -14.22 5.17
CA ARG A 176 9.80 -15.67 5.29
C ARG A 176 8.58 -15.89 6.17
N ALA A 177 7.47 -16.34 5.59
CA ALA A 177 6.38 -16.89 6.39
C ALA A 177 6.93 -18.15 7.08
N ASN A 178 7.15 -18.08 8.38
CA ASN A 178 7.44 -19.27 9.16
C ASN A 178 6.12 -20.06 9.24
N GLU A 179 6.05 -21.19 8.53
CA GLU A 179 5.20 -22.30 8.92
C GLU A 179 5.67 -22.80 10.29
N THR A 180 5.08 -22.27 11.36
CA THR A 180 5.10 -22.96 12.65
C THR A 180 4.14 -24.14 12.54
N ARG A 181 4.74 -25.32 12.35
CA ARG A 181 4.14 -26.65 12.48
C ARG A 181 3.22 -26.72 13.70
N LEU A 182 2.00 -27.20 13.46
CA LEU A 182 1.22 -27.91 14.45
C LEU A 182 1.94 -29.24 14.73
N THR A 183 2.43 -29.39 15.96
CA THR A 183 2.64 -30.68 16.63
C THR A 183 2.19 -30.51 18.06
#